data_AF-A0A150MFH6-F1
#
_entry.id   AF-A0A150MFH6-F1
#
_cell.length_a   1.000
_cell.length_b   1.000
_cell.length_c   1.000
_cell.angle_alpha   90.00
_cell.angle_beta   90.00
_cell.angle_gamma   90.00
#
_symmetry.space_group_name_H-M   'P 1'
#
loop_
_entity.id
_entity.type
_entity.pdbx_description
1 polymer ?
#
loop_
_entity_poly.entity_id
_entity_poly.type
_entity_poly.pdbx_seq_one_letter_code
_entity_poly.pdbx_strand_id
1 'polypeptide(L)' 'MFHNGKSKGGKKELKHIIQKSDCVVVLLGAVGHVSMNIVKDICKKKGISLLFHNGFGASGAIQLCIDHFKQTA' A
#
# COMPACT_ATOMS: atom_id res chain seq x y z
N MET A 1 16.57 0.28 3.44
CA MET A 1 15.91 0.78 4.67
C MET A 1 15.56 -0.42 5.54
N PHE A 2 16.23 -0.58 6.68
CA PHE A 2 15.88 -1.59 7.67
C PHE A 2 15.25 -0.87 8.86
N HIS A 3 13.95 -1.08 9.08
CA HIS A 3 13.25 -0.59 10.25
C HIS A 3 12.83 -1.78 11.12
N ASN A 4 12.79 -1.59 12.44
CA ASN A 4 12.68 -2.65 13.43
C ASN A 4 11.26 -3.28 13.54
N GLY A 5 10.48 -3.30 12.45
CA GLY A 5 9.12 -3.86 12.36
C GLY A 5 8.04 -3.20 13.23
N LYS A 6 8.43 -2.43 14.26
CA LYS A 6 7.54 -1.76 15.21
C LYS A 6 6.99 -0.48 14.60
N SER A 7 5.94 -0.60 13.80
CA SER A 7 5.06 0.54 13.55
C SER A 7 4.33 0.86 14.85
N LYS A 8 4.54 2.06 15.40
CA LYS A 8 3.60 2.65 16.38
C LYS A 8 2.28 3.06 15.72
N GLY A 9 2.23 3.01 14.39
CA GLY A 9 1.10 3.42 13.56
C GLY A 9 0.00 2.38 13.57
N GLY A 10 -0.92 2.56 14.50
CA GLY A 10 -2.21 1.89 14.47
C GLY A 10 -3.07 2.32 13.27
N LYS A 11 -4.26 1.75 13.20
CA LYS A 11 -5.27 2.00 12.15
C LYS A 11 -5.49 3.49 11.80
N LYS A 12 -5.37 4.40 12.79
CA LYS A 12 -5.59 5.84 12.62
C LYS A 12 -4.52 6.49 11.74
N GLU A 13 -3.25 6.12 11.90
CA GLU A 13 -2.14 6.69 11.13
C GLU A 13 -2.19 6.20 9.68
N LEU A 14 -2.34 4.89 9.48
CA LEU A 14 -2.52 4.29 8.15
C LEU A 14 -3.71 4.92 7.42
N LYS A 15 -4.84 5.13 8.10
CA LYS A 15 -6.02 5.79 7.52
C LYS A 15 -5.71 7.20 7.03
N HIS A 16 -4.95 7.99 7.80
CA HIS A 16 -4.65 9.37 7.45
C HIS A 16 -3.73 9.49 6.23
N ILE A 17 -2.80 8.54 6.06
CA ILE A 17 -1.89 8.51 4.91
C ILE A 17 -2.63 7.99 3.67
N ILE A 18 -3.28 6.83 3.78
CA ILE A 18 -3.96 6.16 2.66
C ILE A 18 -5.02 7.08 2.03
N GLN A 19 -5.78 7.82 2.83
CA GLN A 19 -6.84 8.69 2.29
C GLN A 19 -6.35 9.87 1.44
N LYS A 20 -5.06 10.18 1.47
CA LYS A 20 -4.44 11.22 0.64
C LYS A 20 -3.71 10.63 -0.58
N SER A 21 -3.79 9.32 -0.77
CA SER A 21 -3.08 8.59 -1.83
C SER A 21 -4.02 8.27 -2.98
N ASP A 22 -3.53 8.38 -4.21
CA ASP A 22 -4.26 7.98 -5.42
C ASP A 22 -4.30 6.45 -5.58
N CYS A 23 -3.23 5.77 -5.14
CA CYS A 23 -3.15 4.32 -5.08
C CYS A 23 -2.28 3.86 -3.91
N VAL A 24 -2.39 2.58 -3.56
CA VAL A 24 -1.56 1.92 -2.55
C VAL A 24 -0.99 0.63 -3.13
N VAL A 25 0.31 0.38 -2.92
CA VAL A 25 0.97 -0.86 -3.31
C VAL A 25 1.31 -1.69 -2.08
N VAL A 26 0.93 -2.96 -2.10
CA VAL A 26 1.30 -3.95 -1.09
C VAL A 26 2.32 -4.91 -1.68
N LEU A 27 3.48 -5.02 -1.05
CA LEU A 27 4.45 -6.07 -1.39
C LEU A 27 3.89 -7.43 -0.96
N LEU A 28 4.04 -8.45 -1.80
CA LEU A 28 3.46 -9.79 -1.52
C LEU A 28 3.95 -10.38 -0.19
N GLY A 29 5.16 -10.05 0.25
CA GLY A 29 5.68 -10.46 1.56
C GLY A 29 4.91 -9.91 2.78
N ALA A 30 4.00 -8.95 2.59
CA ALA A 30 3.11 -8.43 3.64
C ALA A 30 1.69 -9.01 3.57
N VAL A 31 1.39 -9.87 2.59
CA VAL A 31 0.07 -10.51 2.49
C VAL A 31 -0.15 -11.43 3.70
N GLY A 32 -1.33 -11.34 4.31
CA GLY A 32 -1.68 -12.01 5.55
C GLY A 32 -1.34 -11.22 6.81
N HIS A 33 -0.56 -10.14 6.72
CA HIS A 33 -0.25 -9.30 7.89
C HIS A 33 -1.47 -8.47 8.30
N VAL A 34 -1.64 -8.23 9.60
CA VAL A 34 -2.74 -7.42 10.14
C VAL A 34 -2.77 -6.01 9.54
N SER A 35 -1.59 -5.40 9.33
CA SER A 35 -1.47 -4.10 8.67
C SER A 35 -2.00 -4.12 7.23
N MET A 36 -1.75 -5.19 6.46
CA MET A 36 -2.28 -5.36 5.11
C MET A 36 -3.81 -5.44 5.13
N ASN A 37 -4.41 -6.20 6.07
CA ASN A 37 -5.87 -6.28 6.18
C ASN A 37 -6.50 -4.91 6.47
N ILE A 38 -5.88 -4.11 7.35
CA ILE A 38 -6.31 -2.74 7.64
C ILE A 38 -6.23 -1.87 6.38
N VAL A 39 -5.12 -1.93 5.64
CA VAL A 39 -4.94 -1.19 4.38
C VAL A 39 -6.01 -1.58 3.37
N LYS A 40 -6.25 -2.88 3.19
CA LYS A 40 -7.25 -3.44 2.28
C LYS A 40 -8.66 -2.93 2.59
N ASP A 41 -9.05 -2.95 3.86
CA ASP A 41 -10.35 -2.45 4.30
C ASP A 41 -10.53 -0.95 4.05
N ILE A 42 -9.48 -0.16 4.28
CA ILE A 42 -9.51 1.29 4.07
C ILE A 42 -9.62 1.60 2.57
N CYS A 43 -8.82 0.94 1.73
CA CYS A 43 -8.83 1.13 0.29
C CYS A 43 -10.19 0.75 -0.30
N LYS A 44 -10.75 -0.41 0.10
CA LYS A 44 -12.10 -0.85 -0.32
C LYS A 44 -13.18 0.17 0.06
N LYS A 45 -13.15 0.72 1.27
CA LYS A 45 -14.13 1.70 1.75
C LYS A 45 -14.04 3.05 1.04
N LYS A 46 -12.86 3.44 0.56
CA LYS A 46 -12.62 4.74 -0.07
C LYS A 46 -12.55 4.68 -1.60
N GLY A 47 -12.64 3.49 -2.20
CA GLY A 47 -12.49 3.30 -3.64
C GLY A 47 -11.07 3.60 -4.14
N ILE A 48 -10.05 3.41 -3.28
CA ILE A 48 -8.64 3.66 -3.64
C ILE A 48 -8.06 2.39 -4.28
N SER A 49 -7.35 2.54 -5.40
CA SER A 49 -6.68 1.43 -6.08
C SER A 49 -5.66 0.75 -5.17
N LEU A 50 -5.82 -0.56 -4.98
CA LEU A 50 -4.90 -1.40 -4.22
C LEU A 50 -4.20 -2.36 -5.16
N LEU A 51 -2.89 -2.18 -5.33
CA LEU A 51 -2.04 -2.97 -6.21
C LEU A 51 -1.15 -3.91 -5.41
N PHE A 52 -0.68 -4.98 -6.04
CA PHE A 52 0.21 -5.96 -5.43
C PHE A 52 1.47 -6.12 -6.25
N HIS A 53 2.62 -6.09 -5.58
CA HIS A 53 3.93 -6.21 -6.23
C HIS A 53 4.71 -7.41 -5.69
N ASN A 54 5.11 -8.30 -6.60
CA ASN A 54 6.02 -9.41 -6.28
C ASN A 54 7.47 -8.97 -6.41
N GLY A 55 7.99 -8.34 -5.37
CA GLY A 55 9.35 -7.83 -5.34
C GLY A 55 9.72 -7.26 -3.98
N PHE A 56 10.89 -6.63 -3.91
CA PHE A 56 11.42 -6.04 -2.69
C PHE A 56 11.78 -4.56 -2.91
N GLY A 57 11.57 -3.75 -1.86
CA GLY A 57 11.91 -2.34 -1.87
C GLY A 57 10.89 -1.46 -2.59
N ALA A 58 11.22 -0.18 -2.73
CA ALA A 58 10.30 0.84 -3.21
C ALA A 58 10.30 1.01 -4.73
N SER A 59 11.43 0.81 -5.41
CA SER A 59 11.57 1.09 -6.85
C SER A 59 10.55 0.32 -7.70
N GLY A 60 10.42 -0.99 -7.48
CA GLY A 60 9.44 -1.81 -8.22
C GLY A 60 7.99 -1.46 -7.88
N ALA A 61 7.70 -1.08 -6.63
CA ALA A 61 6.39 -0.61 -6.22
C ALA A 61 6.02 0.73 -6.89
N ILE A 62 6.96 1.67 -6.99
CA ILE A 62 6.76 2.96 -7.65
C ILE A 62 6.54 2.75 -9.16
N GLN A 63 7.35 1.90 -9.81
CA GLN A 63 7.19 1.60 -11.23
C GLN A 63 5.79 1.03 -11.53
N LEU A 64 5.31 0.11 -10.69
CA LEU A 64 3.95 -0.43 -10.81
C LEU A 64 2.87 0.66 -10.73
N CYS A 65 3.02 1.66 -9.83
CA CYS A 65 2.11 2.79 -9.79
C CYS A 65 2.13 3.58 -11.11
N ILE A 66 3.32 3.89 -11.64
CA ILE A 66 3.46 4.63 -12.90
C ILE A 66 2.76 3.90 -14.05
N ASP A 67 2.96 2.59 -14.16
CA ASP A 67 2.37 1.78 -15.21
C ASP A 67 0.85 1.70 -15.08
N HIS A 68 0.33 1.61 -13.84
CA HIS A 68 -1.11 1.64 -13.57
C HIS A 68 -1.76 2.94 -14.04
N PHE A 69 -1.13 4.10 -13.79
CA PHE A 69 -1.65 5.39 -14.22
C PHE A 69 -1.53 5.63 -15.72
N LYS A 70 -0.51 5.06 -16.39
CA LYS A 70 -0.38 5.12 -17.86
C LYS A 70 -1.45 4.31 -18.59
N GLN A 71 -1.96 3.23 -18.00
CA GLN A 71 -3.03 2.40 -18.59
C GLN A 71 -4.42 3.02 -18.43
N THR A 72 -4.57 4.00 -17.53
CA THR A 72 -5.83 4.67 -17.22
C THR A 72 -5.95 6.08 -17.79
N ALA A 73 -4.90 6.57 -18.47
CA ALA A 73 -4.87 7.82 -19.24
C ALA A 73 -5.16 7.55 -20.72
#